data_AF-A0A1Q7V623-F1
#
_entry.id   AF-A0A1Q7V623-F1
#
_cell.length_a   1.000
_cell.length_b   1.000
_cell.length_c   1.000
_cell.angle_alpha   90.00
_cell.angle_beta   90.00
_cell.angle_gamma   90.00
#
_symmetry.space_group_name_H-M   'P 1'
#
loop_
_entity.id
_entity.type
_entity.pdbx_description
1 polymer ?
#
loop_
_entity_poly.entity_id
_entity_poly.type
_entity_poly.pdbx_seq_one_letter_code
_entity_poly.pdbx_strand_id
1 'polypeptide(L)'
;MAEFLGEEELLSLAQKSAERVTEHSIDCDQRYDLVSGAAGAILALIRLYRTAPREWLLSRANDCGSMLLKRSQVTGDGRRCWSTMPGTPLIGMSHGATGIAYALLRLYEFSGTKSFGQAAMESVAYERALFDEKAGDWPDLRFRGESRSDAFTTTWCHGAPGIGLARIATLDLLNDPSIRLEIEHAVRATAQFGVRGVDHVCCGNFGRIEFLSTAGIRVARPEWCEMARKFASRVLDARFEGGGYRLFQNLPRGISAPGFFQGMAGIGYSLLRLANSKSNPCVLTWD
;
A
#
# COMPACT_ATOMS: atom_id res chain seq x y z
N MET A 1 -2.45 0.65 17.63
CA MET A 1 -3.64 0.59 18.52
C MET A 1 -3.20 0.35 19.96
N ALA A 2 -2.44 -0.72 20.27
CA ALA A 2 -1.89 -0.96 21.61
C ALA A 2 -1.21 0.28 22.23
N GLU A 3 -0.27 0.90 21.52
CA GLU A 3 0.43 2.13 21.97
C GLU A 3 -0.52 3.33 22.17
N PHE A 4 -1.54 3.45 21.32
CA PHE A 4 -2.51 4.56 21.38
C PHE A 4 -3.48 4.43 22.56
N LEU A 5 -3.86 3.21 22.92
CA LEU A 5 -4.81 2.92 24.00
C LEU A 5 -4.11 2.61 25.33
N GLY A 6 -2.80 2.38 25.33
CA GLY A 6 -2.08 1.90 26.50
C GLY A 6 -2.46 0.47 26.91
N GLU A 7 -2.97 -0.33 25.97
CA GLU A 7 -3.48 -1.68 26.22
C GLU A 7 -2.44 -2.75 25.89
N GLU A 8 -1.70 -3.22 26.91
CA GLU A 8 -0.67 -4.26 26.76
C GLU A 8 -1.25 -5.61 26.27
N GLU A 9 -2.52 -5.90 26.55
CA GLU A 9 -3.18 -7.13 26.10
C GLU A 9 -3.22 -7.23 24.55
N LEU A 10 -3.39 -6.11 23.86
CA LEU A 10 -3.35 -6.08 22.39
C LEU A 10 -1.96 -6.42 21.85
N LEU A 11 -0.90 -6.03 22.57
CA LEU A 11 0.47 -6.36 22.21
C LEU A 11 0.76 -7.85 22.44
N SER A 12 0.27 -8.41 23.55
CA SER A 12 0.32 -9.85 23.81
C SER A 12 -0.40 -10.67 22.73
N LEU A 13 -1.58 -10.20 22.30
CA LEU A 13 -2.33 -10.84 21.21
C LEU A 13 -1.58 -10.75 19.87
N ALA A 14 -0.92 -9.63 19.59
CA ALA A 14 -0.09 -9.47 18.40
C ALA A 14 1.10 -10.46 18.41
N GLN A 15 1.75 -10.65 19.55
CA GLN A 15 2.83 -11.63 19.71
C GLN A 15 2.34 -13.06 19.49
N LYS A 16 1.23 -13.46 20.12
CA LYS A 16 0.61 -14.78 19.91
C LYS A 16 0.20 -15.02 18.45
N SER A 17 -0.23 -13.96 17.76
CA SER A 17 -0.56 -14.03 16.33
C SER A 17 0.70 -14.23 15.48
N ALA A 18 1.79 -13.52 15.81
CA ALA A 18 3.06 -13.63 15.13
C ALA A 18 3.73 -15.01 15.31
N GLU A 19 3.51 -15.68 16.45
CA GLU A 19 3.99 -17.06 16.68
C GLU A 19 3.43 -18.08 15.68
N ARG A 20 2.30 -17.77 15.03
CA ARG A 20 1.71 -18.63 13.98
C ARG A 20 2.49 -18.54 12.66
N VAL A 21 3.35 -17.55 12.49
CA VAL A 21 4.30 -17.44 11.38
C VAL A 21 5.52 -18.29 11.74
N THR A 22 5.42 -19.58 11.44
CA THR A 22 6.48 -20.58 11.65
C THR A 22 7.31 -20.77 10.39
N GLU A 23 8.53 -21.32 10.51
CA GLU A 23 9.36 -21.69 9.33
C GLU A 23 8.60 -22.61 8.38
N HIS A 24 7.89 -23.59 8.94
CA HIS A 24 7.09 -24.51 8.16
C HIS A 24 5.98 -23.79 7.38
N SER A 25 5.26 -22.87 8.04
CA SER A 25 4.23 -22.09 7.33
C SER A 25 4.82 -21.19 6.25
N ILE A 26 6.01 -20.63 6.44
CA ILE A 26 6.69 -19.80 5.44
C ILE A 26 7.13 -20.65 4.24
N ASP A 27 7.73 -21.82 4.47
CA ASP A 27 8.23 -22.68 3.39
C ASP A 27 7.11 -23.27 2.53
N CYS A 28 5.96 -23.58 3.15
CA CYS A 28 4.78 -24.06 2.46
C CYS A 28 3.91 -22.96 1.81
N ASP A 29 4.10 -21.69 2.17
CA ASP A 29 3.29 -20.60 1.63
C ASP A 29 3.51 -20.43 0.11
N GLN A 30 2.42 -20.18 -0.60
CA GLN A 30 2.40 -19.88 -2.04
C GLN A 30 1.95 -18.44 -2.31
N ARG A 31 1.74 -17.65 -1.25
CA ARG A 31 1.30 -16.26 -1.34
C ARG A 31 2.46 -15.33 -0.99
N TYR A 32 2.70 -14.36 -1.86
CA TYR A 32 3.85 -13.47 -1.75
C TYR A 32 3.46 -12.04 -1.39
N ASP A 33 2.20 -11.69 -1.63
CA ASP A 33 1.74 -10.32 -1.61
C ASP A 33 1.49 -9.72 -0.22
N LEU A 34 1.11 -8.45 -0.22
CA LEU A 34 0.94 -7.65 0.97
C LEU A 34 -0.32 -8.02 1.77
N VAL A 35 -1.36 -8.48 1.08
CA VAL A 35 -2.67 -8.73 1.69
C VAL A 35 -2.77 -10.11 2.32
N SER A 36 -2.16 -11.10 1.67
CA SER A 36 -2.38 -12.51 1.98
C SER A 36 -1.12 -13.34 2.14
N GLY A 37 0.06 -12.74 1.92
CA GLY A 37 1.33 -13.46 1.84
C GLY A 37 2.46 -12.85 2.65
N ALA A 38 3.67 -13.33 2.32
CA ALA A 38 4.88 -13.03 3.09
C ALA A 38 5.27 -11.55 3.13
N ALA A 39 4.97 -10.74 2.11
CA ALA A 39 5.24 -9.30 2.17
C ALA A 39 4.43 -8.60 3.29
N GLY A 40 3.16 -8.99 3.46
CA GLY A 40 2.33 -8.52 4.58
C GLY A 40 2.87 -8.97 5.94
N ALA A 41 3.29 -10.24 6.02
CA ALA A 41 3.89 -10.79 7.24
C ALA A 41 5.18 -10.04 7.63
N ILE A 42 6.06 -9.74 6.67
CA ILE A 42 7.27 -8.94 6.90
C ILE A 42 6.94 -7.61 7.57
N LEU A 43 6.01 -6.83 7.00
CA LEU A 43 5.65 -5.53 7.56
C LEU A 43 5.05 -5.64 8.96
N ALA A 44 4.18 -6.63 9.19
CA ALA A 44 3.58 -6.86 10.50
C ALA A 44 4.63 -7.26 11.56
N LEU A 45 5.55 -8.17 11.21
CA LEU A 45 6.62 -8.63 12.09
C LEU A 45 7.61 -7.50 12.39
N ILE A 46 8.00 -6.70 11.39
CA ILE A 46 8.85 -5.52 11.59
C ILE A 46 8.14 -4.49 12.49
N ARG A 47 6.85 -4.23 12.27
CA ARG A 47 6.09 -3.31 13.14
C ARG A 47 6.10 -3.80 14.58
N LEU A 48 5.85 -5.08 14.79
CA LEU A 48 5.85 -5.66 16.13
C LEU A 48 7.25 -5.65 16.75
N TYR A 49 8.30 -5.93 15.98
CA TYR A 49 9.69 -5.85 16.44
C TYR A 49 10.06 -4.44 16.91
N ARG A 50 9.63 -3.39 16.19
CA ARG A 50 9.88 -1.99 16.57
C ARG A 50 9.21 -1.61 17.89
N THR A 51 7.99 -2.09 18.13
CA THR A 51 7.22 -1.78 19.35
C THR A 51 7.63 -2.66 20.53
N ALA A 52 7.94 -3.93 20.30
CA ALA A 52 8.31 -4.92 21.31
C ALA A 52 9.42 -5.85 20.81
N PRO A 53 10.69 -5.41 20.86
CA PRO A 53 11.81 -6.13 20.26
C PRO A 53 11.96 -7.55 20.78
N ARG A 54 11.96 -8.51 19.86
CA ARG A 54 12.30 -9.92 20.07
C ARG A 54 13.03 -10.43 18.84
N GLU A 55 14.23 -10.98 19.01
CA GLU A 55 15.08 -11.41 17.87
C GLU A 55 14.39 -12.39 16.93
N TRP A 56 13.54 -13.28 17.46
CA TRP A 56 12.80 -14.23 16.63
C TRP A 56 11.84 -13.55 15.64
N LEU A 57 11.31 -12.36 15.94
CA LEU A 57 10.44 -11.61 15.02
C LEU A 57 11.21 -11.17 13.78
N LEU A 58 12.41 -10.61 13.97
CA LEU A 58 13.28 -10.20 12.87
C LEU A 58 13.81 -11.42 12.11
N SER A 59 14.16 -12.50 12.81
CA SER A 59 14.52 -13.78 12.18
C SER A 59 13.40 -14.29 11.26
N ARG A 60 12.14 -14.30 11.73
CA ARG A 60 10.99 -14.72 10.92
C ARG A 60 10.75 -13.80 9.73
N ALA A 61 10.94 -12.49 9.89
CA ALA A 61 10.85 -11.55 8.78
C ALA A 61 11.94 -11.83 7.73
N ASN A 62 13.16 -12.17 8.15
CA ASN A 62 14.24 -12.59 7.25
C ASN A 62 13.93 -13.92 6.52
N ASP A 63 13.29 -14.87 7.20
CA ASP A 63 12.83 -16.12 6.59
C ASP A 63 11.81 -15.83 5.47
N CYS A 64 10.83 -14.96 5.76
CA CYS A 64 9.86 -14.48 4.76
C CYS A 64 10.56 -13.79 3.57
N GLY A 65 11.51 -12.90 3.83
CA GLY A 65 12.27 -12.20 2.79
C GLY A 65 13.07 -13.16 1.91
N SER A 66 13.72 -14.14 2.52
CA SER A 66 14.48 -15.18 1.81
C SER A 66 13.58 -16.04 0.94
N MET A 67 12.39 -16.39 1.42
CA MET A 67 11.36 -17.08 0.64
C MET A 67 10.94 -16.24 -0.58
N LEU A 68 10.67 -14.95 -0.39
CA LEU A 68 10.32 -14.05 -1.50
C LEU A 68 11.41 -13.99 -2.57
N LEU A 69 12.69 -13.94 -2.17
CA LEU A 69 13.80 -13.99 -3.13
C LEU A 69 13.82 -15.31 -3.91
N LYS A 70 13.69 -16.44 -3.20
CA LYS A 70 13.69 -17.79 -3.80
C LYS A 70 12.52 -18.00 -4.77
N ARG A 71 11.37 -17.39 -4.52
CA ARG A 71 10.13 -17.55 -5.31
C ARG A 71 9.91 -16.43 -6.35
N SER A 72 10.85 -15.49 -6.46
CA SER A 72 10.78 -14.44 -7.46
C SER A 72 11.09 -14.95 -8.86
N GLN A 73 10.65 -14.20 -9.86
CA GLN A 73 11.00 -14.36 -11.26
C GLN A 73 11.83 -13.16 -11.71
N VAL A 74 12.64 -13.36 -12.75
CA VAL A 74 13.45 -12.30 -13.35
C VAL A 74 13.09 -12.23 -14.83
N THR A 75 12.69 -11.04 -15.28
CA THR A 75 12.40 -10.78 -16.69
C THR A 75 13.68 -10.84 -17.53
N GLY A 76 13.57 -10.96 -18.86
CA GLY A 76 14.74 -11.04 -19.75
C GLY A 76 15.70 -9.84 -19.66
N ASP A 77 15.24 -8.71 -19.14
CA ASP A 77 16.01 -7.49 -18.89
C ASP A 77 16.39 -7.30 -17.40
N GLY A 78 16.36 -8.37 -16.61
CA GLY A 78 16.95 -8.40 -15.27
C GLY A 78 16.07 -7.83 -14.16
N ARG A 79 14.79 -7.54 -14.41
CA ARG A 79 13.89 -6.95 -13.41
C ARG A 79 13.15 -8.04 -12.65
N ARG A 80 13.00 -7.86 -11.34
CA ARG A 80 12.42 -8.88 -10.47
C ARG A 80 10.93 -8.66 -10.30
N CYS A 81 10.16 -9.74 -10.37
CA CYS A 81 8.72 -9.72 -10.17
C CYS A 81 8.21 -11.04 -9.54
N TRP A 82 6.93 -11.08 -9.18
CA TRP A 82 6.30 -12.23 -8.54
C TRP A 82 4.95 -12.53 -9.19
N SER A 83 4.70 -13.81 -9.50
CA SER A 83 3.37 -14.28 -9.87
C SER A 83 2.52 -14.48 -8.62
N THR A 84 1.75 -13.46 -8.27
CA THR A 84 0.80 -13.44 -7.16
C THR A 84 -0.61 -13.84 -7.60
N MET A 85 -0.92 -13.68 -8.88
CA MET A 85 -2.15 -14.12 -9.53
C MET A 85 -1.81 -14.81 -10.87
N PRO A 86 -2.72 -15.62 -11.43
CA PRO A 86 -2.55 -16.20 -12.76
C PRO A 86 -2.31 -15.11 -13.81
N GLY A 87 -1.41 -15.37 -14.76
CA GLY A 87 -1.10 -14.46 -15.86
C GLY A 87 0.16 -13.63 -15.63
N THR A 88 0.13 -12.37 -16.09
CA THR A 88 1.29 -11.47 -15.99
C THR A 88 1.53 -11.11 -14.52
N PRO A 89 2.78 -11.15 -14.01
CA PRO A 89 3.13 -10.62 -12.69
C PRO A 89 2.58 -9.21 -12.49
N LEU A 90 1.87 -8.98 -11.38
CA LEU A 90 1.14 -7.73 -11.19
C LEU A 90 2.01 -6.63 -10.61
N ILE A 91 1.54 -5.39 -10.79
CA ILE A 91 2.00 -4.20 -10.05
C ILE A 91 0.87 -3.68 -9.14
N GLY A 92 1.17 -2.70 -8.30
CA GLY A 92 0.25 -2.19 -7.27
C GLY A 92 0.54 -2.74 -5.87
N MET A 93 -0.02 -2.07 -4.86
CA MET A 93 0.29 -2.32 -3.45
C MET A 93 -0.24 -3.66 -2.94
N SER A 94 -1.45 -4.05 -3.34
CA SER A 94 -2.18 -5.17 -2.73
C SER A 94 -1.57 -6.51 -3.10
N HIS A 95 -1.60 -6.82 -4.40
CA HIS A 95 -1.15 -8.11 -4.97
C HIS A 95 0.05 -7.95 -5.89
N GLY A 96 0.67 -6.78 -5.96
CA GLY A 96 1.69 -6.49 -6.97
C GLY A 96 3.11 -6.35 -6.43
N ALA A 97 4.02 -6.15 -7.38
CA ALA A 97 5.42 -5.86 -7.16
C ALA A 97 5.68 -4.67 -6.20
N THR A 98 4.76 -3.68 -6.16
CA THR A 98 4.87 -2.51 -5.28
C THR A 98 4.92 -2.90 -3.81
N GLY A 99 3.94 -3.69 -3.35
CA GLY A 99 3.84 -4.07 -1.94
C GLY A 99 4.99 -4.96 -1.50
N ILE A 100 5.45 -5.82 -2.41
CA ILE A 100 6.60 -6.71 -2.17
C ILE A 100 7.90 -5.91 -2.09
N ALA A 101 8.14 -4.99 -3.04
CA ALA A 101 9.30 -4.10 -3.01
C ALA A 101 9.32 -3.25 -1.74
N TYR A 102 8.15 -2.71 -1.35
CA TYR A 102 8.00 -1.95 -0.11
C TYR A 102 8.42 -2.77 1.11
N ALA A 103 7.86 -3.98 1.26
CA ALA A 103 8.20 -4.87 2.37
C ALA A 103 9.69 -5.25 2.41
N LEU A 104 10.30 -5.55 1.26
CA LEU A 104 11.72 -5.88 1.18
C LEU A 104 12.64 -4.70 1.51
N LEU A 105 12.27 -3.46 1.14
CA LEU A 105 13.01 -2.26 1.54
C LEU A 105 12.94 -2.05 3.06
N ARG A 106 11.76 -2.17 3.65
CA ARG A 106 11.62 -2.10 5.11
C ARG A 106 12.41 -3.21 5.79
N LEU A 107 12.40 -4.44 5.27
CA LEU A 107 13.21 -5.52 5.83
C LEU A 107 14.71 -5.25 5.71
N TYR A 108 15.15 -4.67 4.59
CA TYR A 108 16.55 -4.28 4.39
C TYR A 108 17.01 -3.27 5.45
N GLU A 109 16.17 -2.28 5.80
CA GLU A 109 16.44 -1.29 6.87
C GLU A 109 16.83 -1.96 8.19
N PHE A 110 16.09 -2.98 8.62
CA PHE A 110 16.28 -3.64 9.92
C PHE A 110 17.30 -4.79 9.89
N SER A 111 17.41 -5.50 8.77
CA SER A 111 18.27 -6.69 8.66
C SER A 111 19.67 -6.38 8.14
N GLY A 112 19.87 -5.28 7.42
CA GLY A 112 21.11 -4.98 6.69
C GLY A 112 21.40 -5.93 5.52
N THR A 113 20.49 -6.85 5.19
CA THR A 113 20.71 -7.88 4.17
C THR A 113 20.56 -7.30 2.77
N LYS A 114 21.71 -7.03 2.11
CA LYS A 114 21.79 -6.33 0.81
C LYS A 114 20.94 -6.94 -0.30
N SER A 115 20.74 -8.26 -0.31
CA SER A 115 19.94 -8.93 -1.34
C SER A 115 18.46 -8.51 -1.29
N PHE A 116 17.91 -8.16 -0.12
CA PHE A 116 16.55 -7.64 -0.03
C PHE A 116 16.43 -6.26 -0.66
N GLY A 117 17.38 -5.36 -0.37
CA GLY A 117 17.42 -4.03 -0.97
C GLY A 117 17.59 -4.09 -2.49
N GLN A 118 18.49 -4.95 -2.98
CA GLN A 118 18.70 -5.16 -4.42
C GLN A 118 17.44 -5.68 -5.11
N ALA A 119 16.81 -6.72 -4.56
CA ALA A 119 15.58 -7.29 -5.11
C ALA A 119 14.44 -6.27 -5.15
N ALA A 120 14.33 -5.41 -4.14
CA ALA A 120 13.35 -4.35 -4.13
C ALA A 120 13.61 -3.30 -5.21
N MET A 121 14.87 -2.89 -5.43
CA MET A 121 15.23 -1.96 -6.51
C MET A 121 14.96 -2.55 -7.90
N GLU A 122 15.27 -3.83 -8.10
CA GLU A 122 14.94 -4.57 -9.34
C GLU A 122 13.42 -4.61 -9.58
N SER A 123 12.62 -4.71 -8.51
CA SER A 123 11.15 -4.68 -8.57
C SER A 123 10.60 -3.28 -8.83
N VAL A 124 11.16 -2.24 -8.20
CA VAL A 124 10.83 -0.84 -8.52
C VAL A 124 11.12 -0.55 -9.99
N ALA A 125 12.22 -1.08 -10.54
CA ALA A 125 12.53 -0.96 -11.95
C ALA A 125 11.52 -1.71 -12.84
N TYR A 126 11.01 -2.87 -12.40
CA TYR A 126 9.93 -3.60 -13.09
C TYR A 126 8.68 -2.74 -13.23
N GLU A 127 8.25 -2.11 -12.13
CA GLU A 127 7.10 -1.20 -12.14
C GLU A 127 7.33 0.03 -13.02
N ARG A 128 8.51 0.64 -12.92
CA ARG A 128 8.88 1.83 -13.71
C ARG A 128 8.80 1.55 -15.21
N ALA A 129 9.25 0.39 -15.65
CA ALA A 129 9.24 0.02 -17.06
C ALA A 129 7.83 -0.20 -17.64
N LEU A 130 6.82 -0.34 -16.78
CA LEU A 130 5.42 -0.50 -17.18
C LEU A 130 4.66 0.83 -17.23
N PHE A 131 5.27 1.94 -16.81
CA PHE A 131 4.65 3.26 -16.86
C PHE A 131 4.32 3.64 -18.31
N ASP A 132 3.06 4.02 -18.59
CA ASP A 132 2.64 4.52 -19.90
C ASP A 132 2.75 6.05 -19.90
N GLU A 133 3.79 6.57 -20.55
CA GLU A 133 4.04 8.02 -20.68
C GLU A 133 2.88 8.79 -21.33
N LYS A 134 2.10 8.16 -22.22
CA LYS A 134 0.95 8.83 -22.86
C LYS A 134 -0.24 8.92 -21.91
N ALA A 135 -0.44 7.89 -21.08
CA ALA A 135 -1.49 7.90 -20.07
C ALA A 135 -1.08 8.69 -18.82
N GLY A 136 0.22 8.79 -18.55
CA GLY A 136 0.77 9.36 -17.33
C GLY A 136 0.48 8.51 -16.09
N ASP A 137 0.26 7.19 -16.26
CA ASP A 137 -0.11 6.27 -15.18
C ASP A 137 0.43 4.85 -15.45
N TRP A 138 0.26 3.97 -14.47
CA TRP A 138 0.60 2.55 -14.54
C TRP A 138 -0.63 1.70 -14.90
N PRO A 139 -0.51 0.77 -15.85
CA PRO A 139 -1.62 -0.04 -16.28
C PRO A 139 -2.02 -1.07 -15.23
N ASP A 140 -3.31 -1.38 -15.17
CA ASP A 140 -3.85 -2.51 -14.43
C ASP A 140 -3.65 -3.80 -15.24
N LEU A 141 -2.61 -4.56 -14.87
CA LEU A 141 -2.21 -5.75 -15.61
C LEU A 141 -3.22 -6.90 -15.54
N ARG A 142 -4.27 -6.80 -14.73
CA ARG A 142 -5.38 -7.76 -14.70
C ARG A 142 -6.23 -7.71 -15.98
N PHE A 143 -6.27 -6.55 -16.64
CA PHE A 143 -7.05 -6.30 -17.86
C PHE A 143 -6.15 -6.16 -19.10
N ARG A 144 -4.90 -6.65 -19.03
CA ARG A 144 -3.93 -6.50 -20.11
C ARG A 144 -4.42 -7.20 -21.38
N GLY A 145 -4.63 -6.43 -22.45
CA GLY A 145 -5.16 -6.92 -23.74
C GLY A 145 -6.63 -6.55 -23.97
N GLU A 146 -7.30 -5.95 -22.99
CA GLU A 146 -8.63 -5.36 -23.13
C GLU A 146 -8.56 -3.89 -23.60
N SER A 147 -9.72 -3.24 -23.75
CA SER A 147 -9.81 -1.87 -24.26
C SER A 147 -9.05 -0.85 -23.37
N ARG A 148 -8.54 0.25 -23.95
CA ARG A 148 -7.75 1.25 -23.19
C ARG A 148 -8.50 1.90 -22.02
N SER A 149 -9.84 1.91 -22.03
CA SER A 149 -10.63 2.50 -20.93
C SER A 149 -10.60 1.67 -19.65
N ASP A 150 -10.36 0.36 -19.74
CA ASP A 150 -10.31 -0.56 -18.59
C ASP A 150 -8.87 -0.83 -18.12
N ALA A 151 -7.89 -0.29 -18.85
CA ALA A 151 -6.48 -0.58 -18.66
C ALA A 151 -5.83 0.17 -17.48
N PHE A 152 -6.52 1.09 -16.80
CA PHE A 152 -5.94 1.89 -15.71
C PHE A 152 -6.91 2.00 -14.53
N THR A 153 -6.38 1.79 -13.34
CA THR A 153 -7.13 1.98 -12.09
C THR A 153 -6.35 2.92 -11.18
N THR A 154 -7.06 3.80 -10.46
CA THR A 154 -6.43 4.79 -9.57
C THR A 154 -6.86 4.53 -8.13
N THR A 155 -6.33 3.42 -7.58
CA THR A 155 -6.68 2.92 -6.24
C THR A 155 -5.44 2.64 -5.39
N TRP A 156 -5.63 2.44 -4.08
CA TRP A 156 -4.53 1.99 -3.22
C TRP A 156 -4.09 0.57 -3.58
N CYS A 157 -5.04 -0.35 -3.83
CA CYS A 157 -4.71 -1.75 -4.12
C CYS A 157 -4.03 -1.94 -5.48
N HIS A 158 -4.51 -1.24 -6.52
CA HIS A 158 -4.01 -1.29 -7.89
C HIS A 158 -3.91 0.13 -8.47
N GLY A 159 -2.68 0.58 -8.75
CA GLY A 159 -2.40 1.83 -9.46
C GLY A 159 -1.72 2.93 -8.65
N ALA A 160 -1.76 4.14 -9.21
CA ALA A 160 -0.98 5.30 -8.79
C ALA A 160 -0.97 5.58 -7.27
N PRO A 161 -2.10 5.63 -6.55
CA PRO A 161 -2.09 5.92 -5.11
C PRO A 161 -1.27 4.92 -4.28
N GLY A 162 -1.39 3.63 -4.58
CA GLY A 162 -0.61 2.59 -3.91
C GLY A 162 0.87 2.67 -4.23
N ILE A 163 1.20 2.85 -5.52
CA ILE A 163 2.58 3.00 -5.99
C ILE A 163 3.23 4.23 -5.34
N GLY A 164 2.57 5.38 -5.39
CA GLY A 164 3.05 6.62 -4.79
C GLY A 164 3.24 6.51 -3.28
N LEU A 165 2.30 5.88 -2.55
CA LEU A 165 2.46 5.64 -1.11
C LEU A 165 3.69 4.78 -0.79
N ALA A 166 3.96 3.72 -1.55
CA ALA A 166 5.15 2.88 -1.35
C ALA A 166 6.45 3.65 -1.59
N ARG A 167 6.48 4.55 -2.60
CA ARG A 167 7.62 5.44 -2.84
C ARG A 167 7.83 6.39 -1.67
N ILE A 168 6.76 7.03 -1.19
CA ILE A 168 6.82 7.98 -0.07
C ILE A 168 7.29 7.29 1.23
N ALA A 169 6.82 6.06 1.47
CA ALA A 169 7.14 5.28 2.65
C ALA A 169 8.59 4.78 2.69
N THR A 170 9.34 4.92 1.60
CA THR A 170 10.73 4.47 1.49
C THR A 170 11.69 5.59 1.09
N LEU A 171 11.28 6.86 1.17
CA LEU A 171 12.13 8.02 0.83
C LEU A 171 13.39 8.17 1.71
N ASP A 172 13.39 7.58 2.89
CA ASP A 172 14.58 7.48 3.75
C ASP A 172 15.63 6.49 3.22
N LEU A 173 15.22 5.54 2.38
CA LEU A 173 16.08 4.51 1.77
C LEU A 173 16.35 4.78 0.28
N LEU A 174 15.35 5.25 -0.45
CA LEU A 174 15.37 5.52 -1.90
C LEU A 174 14.79 6.90 -2.19
N ASN A 175 15.65 7.87 -2.46
CA ASN A 175 15.25 9.25 -2.73
C ASN A 175 16.10 9.88 -3.82
N ASP A 176 16.08 9.23 -4.98
CA ASP A 176 16.65 9.77 -6.21
C ASP A 176 15.60 10.53 -7.05
N PRO A 177 16.02 11.31 -8.06
CA PRO A 177 15.11 12.10 -8.88
C PRO A 177 14.00 11.28 -9.57
N SER A 178 14.25 10.02 -9.92
CA SER A 178 13.26 9.13 -10.55
C SER A 178 12.13 8.80 -9.58
N ILE A 179 12.46 8.49 -8.33
CA ILE A 179 11.47 8.22 -7.27
C ILE A 179 10.61 9.46 -7.01
N ARG A 180 11.22 10.65 -6.98
CA ARG A 180 10.46 11.91 -6.84
C ARG A 180 9.53 12.16 -8.02
N LEU A 181 10.01 11.91 -9.24
CA LEU A 181 9.19 12.02 -10.44
C LEU A 181 8.02 11.03 -10.44
N GLU A 182 8.23 9.80 -9.99
CA GLU A 182 7.17 8.80 -9.85
C GLU A 182 6.09 9.22 -8.85
N ILE A 183 6.49 9.87 -7.74
CA ILE A 183 5.53 10.44 -6.77
C ILE A 183 4.70 11.55 -7.44
N GLU A 184 5.34 12.44 -8.21
CA GLU A 184 4.65 13.48 -8.98
C GLU A 184 3.67 12.90 -9.99
N HIS A 185 4.06 11.83 -10.71
CA HIS A 185 3.18 11.12 -11.64
C HIS A 185 1.97 10.52 -10.92
N ALA A 186 2.20 9.84 -9.78
CA ALA A 186 1.12 9.27 -8.99
C ALA A 186 0.13 10.33 -8.47
N VAL A 187 0.64 11.48 -7.99
CA VAL A 187 -0.20 12.62 -7.57
C VAL A 187 -1.00 13.16 -8.75
N ARG A 188 -0.38 13.35 -9.92
CA ARG A 188 -1.04 13.85 -11.12
C ARG A 188 -2.16 12.92 -11.59
N ALA A 189 -1.88 11.62 -11.70
CA ALA A 189 -2.88 10.61 -12.08
C ALA A 189 -4.05 10.62 -11.08
N THR A 190 -3.75 10.69 -9.78
CA THR A 190 -4.78 10.77 -8.72
C THR A 190 -5.63 12.04 -8.81
N ALA A 191 -5.00 13.18 -9.07
CA ALA A 191 -5.68 14.46 -9.22
C ALA A 191 -6.61 14.47 -10.45
N GLN A 192 -6.13 13.94 -11.59
CA GLN A 192 -6.90 13.83 -12.82
C GLN A 192 -8.09 12.86 -12.68
N PHE A 193 -7.92 11.75 -11.97
CA PHE A 193 -9.01 10.82 -11.68
C PHE A 193 -10.07 11.47 -10.79
N GLY A 194 -9.68 12.18 -9.74
CA GLY A 194 -10.60 12.92 -8.89
C GLY A 194 -11.50 12.06 -7.99
N VAL A 195 -12.60 12.66 -7.53
CA VAL A 195 -13.59 12.01 -6.66
C VAL A 195 -14.63 11.30 -7.51
N ARG A 196 -14.67 9.97 -7.45
CA ARG A 196 -15.66 9.11 -8.12
C ARG A 196 -15.67 7.70 -7.56
N GLY A 197 -16.76 6.96 -7.81
CA GLY A 197 -16.91 5.57 -7.38
C GLY A 197 -17.20 5.42 -5.89
N VAL A 198 -16.63 4.38 -5.28
CA VAL A 198 -16.79 4.05 -3.84
C VAL A 198 -15.94 4.95 -2.95
N ASP A 199 -16.26 4.98 -1.66
CA ASP A 199 -15.64 5.90 -0.69
C ASP A 199 -14.53 5.24 0.14
N HIS A 200 -14.56 3.92 0.37
CA HIS A 200 -13.63 3.23 1.28
C HIS A 200 -12.14 3.33 0.89
N VAL A 201 -11.23 3.02 1.82
CA VAL A 201 -9.78 3.29 1.64
C VAL A 201 -9.06 2.38 0.62
N CYS A 202 -9.54 1.16 0.38
CA CYS A 202 -8.89 0.23 -0.55
C CYS A 202 -8.99 0.67 -2.02
N CYS A 203 -10.22 0.88 -2.52
CA CYS A 203 -10.50 1.19 -3.93
C CYS A 203 -11.09 2.59 -4.14
N GLY A 204 -11.43 3.27 -3.05
CA GLY A 204 -12.30 4.43 -3.06
C GLY A 204 -11.62 5.75 -2.81
N ASN A 205 -12.47 6.76 -2.62
CA ASN A 205 -12.06 8.15 -2.50
C ASN A 205 -11.12 8.35 -1.31
N PHE A 206 -11.37 7.70 -0.17
CA PHE A 206 -10.51 7.86 0.99
C PHE A 206 -9.12 7.26 0.79
N GLY A 207 -8.93 6.25 -0.07
CA GLY A 207 -7.57 5.77 -0.42
C GLY A 207 -6.76 6.83 -1.17
N ARG A 208 -7.40 7.51 -2.12
CA ARG A 208 -6.81 8.62 -2.89
C ARG A 208 -6.53 9.83 -2.02
N ILE A 209 -7.47 10.18 -1.13
CA ILE A 209 -7.33 11.28 -0.17
C ILE A 209 -6.16 11.02 0.78
N GLU A 210 -6.04 9.80 1.31
CA GLU A 210 -4.94 9.43 2.19
C GLU A 210 -3.60 9.53 1.48
N PHE A 211 -3.52 9.08 0.23
CA PHE A 211 -2.30 9.26 -0.58
C PHE A 211 -1.94 10.73 -0.76
N LEU A 212 -2.85 11.58 -1.24
CA LEU A 212 -2.59 13.00 -1.47
C LEU A 212 -2.18 13.72 -0.17
N SER A 213 -2.84 13.40 0.94
CA SER A 213 -2.49 13.95 2.25
C SER A 213 -1.10 13.50 2.70
N THR A 214 -0.78 12.20 2.61
CA THR A 214 0.54 11.67 2.99
C THR A 214 1.64 12.28 2.12
N ALA A 215 1.42 12.33 0.80
CA ALA A 215 2.36 12.93 -0.15
C ALA A 215 2.65 14.39 0.18
N GLY A 216 1.60 15.19 0.40
CA GLY A 216 1.74 16.61 0.71
C GLY A 216 2.53 16.86 2.00
N ILE A 217 2.32 16.02 3.02
CA ILE A 217 3.07 16.11 4.29
C ILE A 217 4.52 15.69 4.10
N ARG A 218 4.77 14.51 3.53
CA ARG A 218 6.09 13.89 3.47
C ARG A 218 7.05 14.56 2.49
N VAL A 219 6.52 15.21 1.45
CA VAL A 219 7.30 15.92 0.43
C VAL A 219 7.20 17.45 0.60
N ALA A 220 6.56 17.92 1.68
CA ALA A 220 6.38 19.35 1.99
C ALA A 220 5.71 20.15 0.85
N ARG A 221 4.60 19.60 0.31
CA ARG A 221 3.77 20.18 -0.76
C ARG A 221 2.36 20.49 -0.22
N PRO A 222 2.15 21.67 0.41
CA PRO A 222 0.89 22.01 1.07
C PRO A 222 -0.33 22.02 0.13
N GLU A 223 -0.12 22.26 -1.17
CA GLU A 223 -1.17 22.23 -2.18
C GLU A 223 -1.77 20.82 -2.37
N TRP A 224 -1.00 19.75 -2.15
CA TRP A 224 -1.51 18.38 -2.22
C TRP A 224 -2.36 18.04 -0.98
N CYS A 225 -1.98 18.56 0.19
CA CYS A 225 -2.81 18.49 1.39
C CYS A 225 -4.14 19.22 1.19
N GLU A 226 -4.12 20.40 0.56
CA GLU A 226 -5.35 21.14 0.28
C GLU A 226 -6.24 20.42 -0.74
N MET A 227 -5.63 19.79 -1.76
CA MET A 227 -6.35 18.94 -2.71
C MET A 227 -7.03 17.76 -2.00
N ALA A 228 -6.35 17.09 -1.07
CA ALA A 228 -6.90 16.01 -0.27
C ALA A 228 -8.13 16.48 0.54
N ARG A 229 -8.06 17.67 1.16
CA ARG A 229 -9.19 18.29 1.88
C ARG A 229 -10.36 18.63 0.96
N LYS A 230 -10.08 19.18 -0.24
CA LYS A 230 -11.12 19.47 -1.25
C LYS A 230 -11.83 18.18 -1.69
N PHE A 231 -11.09 17.09 -1.88
CA PHE A 231 -11.67 15.80 -2.23
C PHE A 231 -12.52 15.25 -1.08
N ALA A 232 -12.04 15.33 0.16
CA ALA A 232 -12.81 14.93 1.34
C ALA A 232 -14.11 15.73 1.48
N SER A 233 -14.08 17.06 1.27
CA SER A 233 -15.29 17.91 1.28
C SER A 233 -16.32 17.42 0.27
N ARG A 234 -15.92 17.17 -0.98
CA ARG A 234 -16.83 16.66 -2.02
C ARG A 234 -17.45 15.31 -1.68
N VAL A 235 -16.69 14.42 -1.04
CA VAL A 235 -17.21 13.12 -0.58
C VAL A 235 -18.22 13.32 0.55
N LEU A 236 -17.95 14.22 1.49
CA LEU A 236 -18.86 14.56 2.58
C LEU A 236 -20.16 15.18 2.06
N ASP A 237 -20.08 16.14 1.13
CA ASP A 237 -21.25 16.76 0.49
C ASP A 237 -22.12 15.69 -0.17
N ALA A 238 -21.53 14.83 -1.01
CA ALA A 238 -22.23 13.72 -1.66
C ALA A 238 -22.81 12.69 -0.66
N ARG A 239 -22.17 12.52 0.50
CA ARG A 239 -22.67 11.67 1.59
C ARG A 239 -23.88 12.31 2.27
N PHE A 240 -23.89 13.61 2.50
CA PHE A 240 -25.03 14.33 3.08
C PHE A 240 -26.23 14.38 2.11
N GLU A 241 -25.99 14.67 0.84
CA GLU A 241 -27.03 14.68 -0.20
C GLU A 241 -27.59 13.27 -0.46
N GLY A 242 -26.72 12.26 -0.47
CA GLY A 242 -27.08 10.89 -0.82
C GLY A 242 -27.47 9.98 0.37
N GLY A 243 -27.58 10.52 1.58
CA GLY A 243 -27.98 9.77 2.78
C GLY A 243 -26.94 8.77 3.33
N GLY A 244 -25.70 8.79 2.84
CA GLY A 244 -24.64 7.92 3.31
C GLY A 244 -23.45 7.77 2.35
N TYR A 245 -22.39 7.11 2.84
CA TYR A 245 -21.25 6.75 2.01
C TYR A 245 -21.62 5.64 1.03
N ARG A 246 -20.93 5.62 -0.12
CA ARG A 246 -21.01 4.56 -1.12
C ARG A 246 -19.89 3.56 -0.88
N LEU A 247 -20.20 2.46 -0.18
CA LEU A 247 -19.20 1.41 0.07
C LEU A 247 -19.11 0.38 -1.05
N PHE A 248 -20.18 0.21 -1.83
CA PHE A 248 -20.23 -0.76 -2.93
C PHE A 248 -20.79 -0.07 -4.18
N GLN A 249 -20.23 -0.38 -5.35
CA GLN A 249 -20.72 0.22 -6.62
C GLN A 249 -22.16 -0.20 -6.94
N ASN A 250 -22.51 -1.46 -6.62
CA ASN A 250 -23.74 -2.09 -7.05
C ASN A 250 -24.82 -2.11 -5.95
N LEU A 251 -24.62 -1.40 -4.83
CA LEU A 251 -25.59 -1.31 -3.75
C LEU A 251 -25.93 0.16 -3.45
N PRO A 252 -27.08 0.43 -2.81
CA PRO A 252 -27.46 1.77 -2.38
C PRO A 252 -26.42 2.41 -1.44
N ARG A 253 -26.43 3.74 -1.36
CA ARG A 253 -25.70 4.49 -0.33
C ARG A 253 -26.23 4.17 1.05
N GLY A 254 -25.38 4.31 2.08
CA GLY A 254 -25.78 4.13 3.47
C GLY A 254 -25.75 2.70 3.98
N ILE A 255 -25.43 1.71 3.13
CA ILE A 255 -25.07 0.37 3.60
C ILE A 255 -23.85 0.49 4.52
N SER A 256 -23.96 -0.07 5.72
CA SER A 256 -22.89 -0.04 6.71
C SER A 256 -22.05 -1.31 6.64
N ALA A 257 -20.73 -1.14 6.57
CA ALA A 257 -19.76 -2.20 6.78
C ALA A 257 -18.69 -1.69 7.77
N PRO A 258 -18.37 -2.41 8.86
CA PRO A 258 -17.49 -1.88 9.91
C PRO A 258 -15.99 -1.99 9.57
N GLY A 259 -15.61 -2.71 8.51
CA GLY A 259 -14.22 -3.00 8.20
C GLY A 259 -13.37 -1.74 7.90
N PHE A 260 -12.05 -1.87 8.04
CA PHE A 260 -11.12 -0.78 7.75
C PHE A 260 -10.98 -0.54 6.24
N PHE A 261 -10.53 -1.54 5.47
CA PHE A 261 -10.17 -1.35 4.06
C PHE A 261 -11.36 -1.06 3.13
N GLN A 262 -12.52 -1.67 3.42
CA GLN A 262 -13.72 -1.59 2.58
C GLN A 262 -14.94 -1.04 3.32
N GLY A 263 -14.74 -0.44 4.49
CA GLY A 263 -15.84 -0.02 5.36
C GLY A 263 -15.64 1.34 6.03
N MET A 264 -16.54 1.61 6.97
CA MET A 264 -16.68 2.88 7.66
C MET A 264 -15.51 3.20 8.60
N ALA A 265 -14.85 2.18 9.17
CA ALA A 265 -13.72 2.41 10.07
C ALA A 265 -12.55 3.08 9.34
N GLY A 266 -12.25 2.68 8.10
CA GLY A 266 -11.21 3.33 7.30
C GLY A 266 -11.58 4.77 6.94
N ILE A 267 -12.83 5.01 6.58
CA ILE A 267 -13.35 6.36 6.29
C ILE A 267 -13.20 7.26 7.53
N GLY A 268 -13.68 6.79 8.69
CA GLY A 268 -13.58 7.52 9.94
C GLY A 268 -12.12 7.82 10.32
N TYR A 269 -11.25 6.82 10.20
CA TYR A 269 -9.82 6.99 10.46
C TYR A 269 -9.18 8.05 9.54
N SER A 270 -9.46 8.00 8.24
CA SER A 270 -8.94 8.98 7.28
C SER A 270 -9.41 10.39 7.58
N LEU A 271 -10.67 10.57 7.99
CA LEU A 271 -11.19 11.87 8.42
C LEU A 271 -10.48 12.39 9.68
N LEU A 272 -10.26 11.52 10.68
CA LEU A 272 -9.48 11.88 11.87
C LEU A 272 -8.06 12.30 11.51
N ARG A 273 -7.43 11.60 10.56
CA ARG A 273 -6.09 11.91 10.08
C ARG A 273 -6.03 13.24 9.33
N LEU A 274 -7.04 13.57 8.52
CA LEU A 274 -7.12 14.88 7.86
C LEU A 274 -7.31 16.03 8.84
N ALA A 275 -8.05 15.79 9.93
CA ALA A 275 -8.25 16.76 10.99
C ALA A 275 -6.97 16.96 11.82
N ASN A 276 -6.23 15.90 12.11
CA ASN A 276 -4.96 15.94 12.81
C ASN A 276 -3.99 14.85 12.32
N SER A 277 -3.15 15.20 11.35
CA SER A 277 -2.21 14.27 10.73
C SER A 277 -0.93 14.04 11.54
N LYS A 278 -0.66 14.88 12.55
CA LYS A 278 0.52 14.71 13.41
C LYS A 278 0.32 13.59 14.42
N SER A 279 -0.90 13.44 14.92
CA SER A 279 -1.22 12.44 15.95
C SER A 279 -1.68 11.09 15.39
N ASN A 280 -1.90 10.99 14.07
CA ASN A 280 -2.46 9.80 13.44
C ASN A 280 -1.59 9.38 12.24
N PRO A 281 -0.91 8.21 12.31
CA PRO A 281 -0.05 7.75 11.22
C PRO A 281 -0.84 7.34 9.98
N CYS A 282 -0.15 7.17 8.85
CA CYS A 282 -0.76 6.60 7.66
C CYS A 282 -0.78 5.06 7.77
N VAL A 283 -1.92 4.48 8.15
CA VAL A 283 -2.05 3.02 8.25
C VAL A 283 -1.83 2.32 6.90
N LEU A 284 -2.09 3.00 5.77
CA LEU A 284 -1.86 2.46 4.43
C LEU A 284 -0.38 2.28 4.06
N THR A 285 0.54 2.81 4.88
CA THR A 285 1.99 2.62 4.77
C THR A 285 2.56 1.81 5.94
N TRP A 286 1.73 1.21 6.80
CA TRP A 286 2.19 0.45 7.98
C TRP A 286 3.11 1.28 8.93
N ASP A 287 2.91 2.60 8.96
CA ASP A 287 3.63 3.54 9.85
C ASP A 287 3.09 3.57 11.28
#